data_AF-A0A819TZM7-F1
#
_entry.id   AF-A0A819TZM7-F1
#
_cell.length_a   1.000
_cell.length_b   1.000
_cell.length_c   1.000
_cell.angle_alpha   90.00
_cell.angle_beta   90.00
_cell.angle_gamma   90.00
#
_symmetry.space_group_name_H-M   'P 1'
#
loop_
_entity.id
_entity.type
_entity.pdbx_description
1 polymer ?
#
loop_
_entity_poly.entity_id
_entity_poly.type
_entity_poly.pdbx_seq_one_letter_code
_entity_poly.pdbx_strand_id
1 'polypeptide(L)'
;SGGQGSLIALKGNICGFGTDLGGRVRFSVAVNGIYVLRPSDGRIPYRLARNSLDGQESVPSVVGPITRSLENIRTIFKAIAETKPWLADPKVHNIPWREDMFQEFQVGKLCFGVIRFDGLVHLSPPVQRAINVAVAVLRKAGHEVVEWDTSDHLEVNNEFNVL
;
A
#
# COMPACT_ATOMS: atom_id res chain seq x y z
N SER A 1 -7.69 11.45 -2.51
CA SER A 1 -7.75 10.81 -3.85
C SER A 1 -9.14 10.29 -4.22
N GLY A 2 -10.23 10.90 -3.76
CA GLY A 2 -11.60 10.48 -4.09
C GLY A 2 -11.89 10.52 -5.60
N GLY A 3 -11.59 11.65 -6.25
CA GLY A 3 -11.80 11.82 -7.69
C GLY A 3 -11.01 10.83 -8.55
N GLN A 4 -9.74 10.56 -8.21
CA GLN A 4 -8.94 9.56 -8.92
C GLN A 4 -9.53 8.15 -8.77
N GLY A 5 -9.91 7.77 -7.54
CA GLY A 5 -10.54 6.48 -7.29
C GLY A 5 -11.79 6.27 -8.14
N SER A 6 -12.70 7.24 -8.13
CA SER A 6 -13.95 7.16 -8.89
C SER A 6 -13.73 7.21 -10.41
N LEU A 7 -12.83 8.07 -10.91
CA LEU A 7 -12.54 8.18 -12.34
C LEU A 7 -11.99 6.85 -12.90
N ILE A 8 -11.08 6.22 -12.17
CA ILE A 8 -10.47 4.94 -12.57
C ILE A 8 -11.50 3.82 -12.49
N ALA A 9 -12.30 3.76 -11.42
CA ALA A 9 -13.37 2.77 -11.28
C ALA A 9 -14.41 2.86 -12.41
N LEU A 10 -14.78 4.08 -12.80
CA LEU A 10 -15.68 4.37 -13.92
C LEU A 10 -15.00 4.29 -15.29
N LYS A 11 -13.76 3.78 -15.37
CA LYS A 11 -13.00 3.57 -16.60
C LYS A 11 -12.71 4.85 -17.41
N GLY A 12 -12.79 6.03 -16.78
CA GLY A 12 -12.40 7.29 -17.39
C GLY A 12 -10.89 7.48 -17.47
N ASN A 13 -10.11 6.63 -16.77
CA ASN A 13 -8.66 6.57 -16.90
C ASN A 13 -8.16 5.14 -16.59
N ILE A 14 -7.00 4.78 -17.14
CA ILE A 14 -6.35 3.47 -16.94
C ILE A 14 -5.52 3.46 -15.64
N CYS A 15 -4.87 4.58 -15.32
CA CYS A 15 -4.04 4.75 -14.14
C CYS A 15 -4.11 6.17 -13.60
N GLY A 16 -4.10 6.32 -12.28
CA GLY A 16 -3.84 7.59 -11.62
C GLY A 16 -2.82 7.43 -10.50
N PHE A 17 -2.43 8.56 -9.91
CA PHE A 17 -1.53 8.60 -8.76
C PHE A 17 -2.24 9.28 -7.59
N GLY A 18 -2.04 8.74 -6.39
CA GLY A 18 -2.54 9.32 -5.15
C GLY A 18 -1.43 9.53 -4.13
N THR A 19 -1.57 10.54 -3.28
CA THR A 19 -0.70 10.79 -2.12
C THR A 19 -1.33 10.21 -0.85
N ASP A 20 -0.64 9.28 -0.19
CA ASP A 20 -1.12 8.56 0.98
C ASP A 20 -0.20 8.79 2.19
N LEU A 21 -0.70 9.62 3.11
CA LEU A 21 -0.13 9.82 4.45
C LEU A 21 -0.77 8.84 5.44
N GLY A 22 -2.03 9.09 5.79
CA GLY A 22 -2.79 8.32 6.79
C GLY A 22 -3.83 7.35 6.21
N GLY A 23 -3.64 6.82 5.00
CA GLY A 23 -4.54 5.81 4.42
C GLY A 23 -5.66 6.36 3.55
N ARG A 24 -5.68 7.66 3.24
CA ARG A 24 -6.76 8.30 2.47
C ARG A 24 -6.89 7.73 1.04
N VAL A 25 -5.80 7.25 0.44
CA VAL A 25 -5.84 6.66 -0.90
C VAL A 25 -6.33 5.22 -0.82
N ARG A 26 -5.78 4.44 0.12
CA ARG A 26 -6.23 3.06 0.39
C ARG A 26 -7.72 2.99 0.72
N PHE A 27 -8.22 3.90 1.56
CA PHE A 27 -9.65 4.01 1.84
C PHE A 27 -10.47 4.31 0.59
N SER A 28 -10.08 5.35 -0.17
CA SER A 28 -10.77 5.73 -1.41
C SER A 28 -10.83 4.58 -2.41
N VAL A 29 -9.78 3.77 -2.49
CA VAL A 29 -9.68 2.67 -3.45
C VAL A 29 -10.48 1.45 -2.99
N ALA A 30 -10.47 1.15 -1.69
CA ALA A 30 -11.29 0.10 -1.11
C ALA A 30 -12.78 0.33 -1.36
N VAL A 31 -13.28 1.57 -1.21
CA VAL A 31 -14.70 1.88 -1.47
C VAL A 31 -15.07 1.87 -2.95
N ASN A 32 -14.10 2.03 -3.85
CA ASN A 32 -14.32 2.01 -5.30
C ASN A 32 -14.06 0.61 -5.93
N GLY A 33 -13.59 -0.38 -5.15
CA GLY A 33 -13.33 -1.73 -5.64
C GLY A 33 -12.19 -1.84 -6.67
N ILE A 34 -11.15 -1.01 -6.51
CA ILE A 34 -9.96 -1.02 -7.39
C ILE A 34 -8.68 -1.28 -6.58
N TYR A 35 -7.50 -1.12 -7.16
CA TYR A 35 -6.22 -1.43 -6.52
C TYR A 35 -5.31 -0.20 -6.39
N VAL A 36 -4.55 -0.17 -5.30
CA VAL A 36 -3.49 0.82 -5.07
C VAL A 36 -2.32 0.17 -4.35
N LEU A 37 -1.12 0.60 -4.72
CA LEU A 37 0.09 0.33 -3.95
C LEU A 37 0.51 1.61 -3.23
N ARG A 38 0.53 1.59 -1.90
CA ARG A 38 1.27 2.57 -1.11
C ARG A 38 2.68 2.01 -0.91
N PRO A 39 3.70 2.45 -1.68
CA PRO A 39 5.03 1.91 -1.51
C PRO A 39 5.69 2.43 -0.23
N SER A 40 6.84 1.84 0.13
CA SER A 40 7.75 2.46 1.09
C SER A 40 8.13 3.87 0.65
N ASP A 41 8.48 4.71 1.61
CA ASP A 41 9.01 6.04 1.32
C ASP A 41 10.26 5.97 0.43
N GLY A 42 10.49 7.02 -0.37
CA GLY A 42 11.62 7.10 -1.29
C GLY A 42 11.60 6.10 -2.45
N ARG A 43 10.48 5.40 -2.72
CA ARG A 43 10.35 4.46 -3.85
C ARG A 43 9.86 5.07 -5.16
N ILE A 44 9.10 6.15 -5.08
CA ILE A 44 8.54 6.88 -6.23
C ILE A 44 8.90 8.37 -6.05
N PRO A 45 9.24 9.09 -7.13
CA PRO A 45 9.45 10.53 -7.07
C PRO A 45 8.31 11.28 -6.36
N TYR A 46 8.70 12.16 -5.46
CA TYR A 46 7.79 13.08 -4.77
C TYR A 46 8.04 14.53 -5.19
N ARG A 47 9.12 14.80 -5.93
CA ARG A 47 9.45 16.14 -6.44
C ARG A 47 8.24 16.75 -7.17
N LEU A 48 7.96 18.01 -6.85
CA LEU A 48 6.83 18.80 -7.38
C LEU A 48 5.43 18.36 -6.93
N ALA A 49 5.30 17.29 -6.15
CA ALA A 49 4.03 16.98 -5.51
C ALA A 49 3.68 18.10 -4.52
N ARG A 50 2.45 18.64 -4.62
CA ARG A 50 1.95 19.62 -3.66
C ARG A 50 1.55 18.90 -2.38
N ASN A 51 2.06 19.36 -1.25
CA ASN A 51 1.71 18.86 0.06
C ASN A 51 1.23 20.01 0.95
N SER A 52 0.34 19.72 1.88
CA SER A 52 -0.14 20.69 2.88
C SER A 52 0.74 20.71 4.13
N LEU A 53 1.66 19.76 4.25
CA LEU A 53 2.57 19.57 5.39
C LEU A 53 4.03 19.60 4.91
N ASP A 54 4.40 20.64 4.16
CA ASP A 54 5.77 20.81 3.68
C ASP A 54 6.74 20.93 4.87
N GLY A 55 7.82 20.16 4.85
CA GLY A 55 8.84 20.11 5.91
C GLY A 55 8.58 19.10 7.03
N GLN A 56 7.44 18.41 7.05
CA GLN A 56 7.21 17.29 7.96
C GLN A 56 7.83 16.01 7.40
N GLU A 57 8.81 15.44 8.11
CA GLU A 57 9.55 14.24 7.72
C GLU A 57 9.33 13.05 8.68
N SER A 58 8.62 13.22 9.82
CA SER A 58 8.38 12.12 10.79
C SER A 58 7.44 11.04 10.24
N VAL A 59 6.41 11.46 9.52
CA VAL A 59 5.47 10.58 8.82
C VAL A 59 5.35 11.08 7.39
N PRO A 60 6.15 10.56 6.45
CA PRO A 60 6.14 11.06 5.08
C PRO A 60 4.88 10.59 4.33
N SER A 61 4.30 11.50 3.56
CA SER A 61 3.30 11.18 2.54
C SER A 61 3.98 10.55 1.34
N VAL A 62 3.42 9.49 0.78
CA VAL A 62 4.01 8.79 -0.37
C VAL A 62 3.06 8.78 -1.56
N VAL A 63 3.62 8.83 -2.77
CA VAL A 63 2.87 8.68 -4.02
C VAL A 63 2.74 7.20 -4.37
N GLY A 64 1.55 6.79 -4.78
CA GLY A 64 1.26 5.41 -5.18
C GLY A 64 0.36 5.32 -6.43
N PRO A 65 0.60 4.36 -7.34
CA PRO A 65 -0.25 4.14 -8.50
C PRO A 65 -1.58 3.50 -8.10
N ILE A 66 -2.66 3.98 -8.69
CA ILE A 66 -4.03 3.48 -8.57
C ILE A 66 -4.45 2.94 -9.92
N THR A 67 -4.94 1.70 -9.96
CA THR A 67 -5.37 1.05 -11.22
C THR A 67 -6.51 0.07 -10.96
N ARG A 68 -7.09 -0.51 -12.02
CA ARG A 68 -8.13 -1.56 -11.91
C ARG A 68 -7.57 -2.99 -11.87
N SER A 69 -6.26 -3.20 -11.88
CA SER A 69 -5.65 -4.54 -11.91
C SER A 69 -4.28 -4.56 -11.26
N LEU A 70 -3.94 -5.64 -10.54
CA LEU A 70 -2.62 -5.79 -9.93
C LEU A 70 -1.48 -5.82 -10.96
N GLU A 71 -1.70 -6.36 -12.19
CA GLU A 71 -0.64 -6.34 -13.21
C GLU A 71 -0.27 -4.91 -13.62
N ASN A 72 -1.26 -4.02 -13.79
CA ASN A 72 -0.98 -2.62 -14.12
C ASN A 72 -0.22 -1.89 -13.02
N ILE A 73 -0.48 -2.20 -11.73
CA ILE A 73 0.34 -1.66 -10.63
C ILE A 73 1.80 -2.07 -10.83
N ARG A 74 2.06 -3.36 -11.07
CA ARG A 74 3.42 -3.88 -11.29
C ARG A 74 4.08 -3.21 -12.49
N THR A 75 3.41 -3.18 -13.65
CA THR A 75 3.95 -2.61 -14.88
C THR A 75 4.36 -1.16 -14.69
N ILE A 76 3.50 -0.35 -14.06
CA ILE A 76 3.74 1.08 -13.87
C ILE A 76 4.84 1.30 -12.85
N PHE A 77 4.82 0.56 -11.73
CA PHE A 77 5.84 0.69 -10.69
C PHE A 77 7.23 0.28 -11.20
N LYS A 78 7.30 -0.81 -11.97
CA LYS A 78 8.52 -1.28 -12.63
C LYS A 78 9.04 -0.25 -13.63
N ALA A 79 8.17 0.26 -14.51
CA ALA A 79 8.55 1.28 -15.50
C ALA A 79 9.14 2.54 -14.82
N ILE A 80 8.52 3.02 -13.73
CA ILE A 80 9.06 4.14 -12.95
C ILE A 80 10.44 3.79 -12.40
N ALA A 81 10.61 2.63 -11.75
CA ALA A 81 11.91 2.24 -11.18
C ALA A 81 13.02 2.13 -12.25
N GLU A 82 12.69 1.67 -13.46
CA GLU A 82 13.62 1.55 -14.59
C GLU A 82 14.10 2.90 -15.13
N THR A 83 13.35 3.99 -14.93
CA THR A 83 13.80 5.35 -15.30
C THR A 83 14.95 5.88 -14.43
N LYS A 84 15.38 5.15 -13.40
CA LYS A 84 16.38 5.58 -12.42
C LYS A 84 16.01 6.92 -11.76
N PRO A 85 14.82 7.02 -11.14
CA PRO A 85 14.26 8.27 -10.64
C PRO A 85 15.14 9.02 -9.62
N TRP A 86 16.00 8.29 -8.91
CA TRP A 86 17.00 8.84 -7.98
C TRP A 86 18.02 9.78 -8.63
N LEU A 87 18.14 9.78 -9.97
CA LEU A 87 18.97 10.74 -10.70
C LEU A 87 18.31 12.13 -10.84
N ALA A 88 16.98 12.22 -10.67
CA ALA A 88 16.21 13.44 -10.84
C ALA A 88 15.58 13.95 -9.53
N ASP A 89 15.30 13.05 -8.59
CA ASP A 89 14.72 13.36 -7.29
C ASP A 89 15.61 12.80 -6.16
N PRO A 90 16.30 13.66 -5.38
CA PRO A 90 17.17 13.22 -4.30
C PRO A 90 16.43 12.57 -3.13
N LYS A 91 15.09 12.69 -3.04
CA LYS A 91 14.29 11.95 -2.05
C LYS A 91 14.09 10.48 -2.43
N VAL A 92 14.43 10.08 -3.66
CA VAL A 92 14.25 8.71 -4.12
C VAL A 92 15.50 7.88 -3.84
N HIS A 93 15.31 6.74 -3.19
CA HIS A 93 16.38 5.80 -2.91
C HIS A 93 16.85 5.09 -4.20
N ASN A 94 18.16 4.90 -4.33
CA ASN A 94 18.77 4.15 -5.43
C ASN A 94 18.55 2.65 -5.23
N ILE A 95 17.33 2.19 -5.49
CA ILE A 95 16.95 0.79 -5.36
C ILE A 95 16.19 0.38 -6.63
N PRO A 96 16.87 -0.32 -7.56
CA PRO A 96 16.26 -0.74 -8.83
C PRO A 96 15.13 -1.75 -8.63
N TRP A 97 14.36 -1.99 -9.70
CA TRP A 97 13.45 -3.12 -9.73
C TRP A 97 14.24 -4.43 -9.71
N ARG A 98 13.84 -5.38 -8.85
CA ARG A 98 14.48 -6.69 -8.66
C ARG A 98 13.53 -7.76 -9.18
N GLU A 99 13.69 -8.09 -10.46
CA GLU A 99 12.82 -9.06 -11.14
C GLU A 99 13.03 -10.46 -10.57
N ASP A 100 14.27 -10.84 -10.28
CA ASP A 100 14.68 -12.07 -9.61
C ASP A 100 13.92 -12.27 -8.29
N MET A 101 13.95 -11.27 -7.40
CA MET A 101 13.22 -11.33 -6.14
C MET A 101 11.71 -11.42 -6.37
N PHE A 102 11.16 -10.63 -7.31
CA PHE A 102 9.73 -10.71 -7.60
C PHE A 102 9.31 -12.12 -8.00
N GLN A 103 10.07 -12.78 -8.88
CA GLN A 103 9.81 -14.14 -9.34
C GLN A 103 10.00 -15.19 -8.23
N GLU A 104 11.01 -15.02 -7.38
CA GLU A 104 11.23 -15.88 -6.21
C GLU A 104 10.00 -15.92 -5.30
N PHE A 105 9.42 -14.74 -5.01
CA PHE A 105 8.20 -14.63 -4.20
C PHE A 105 6.93 -15.16 -4.90
N GLN A 106 6.95 -15.47 -6.20
CA GLN A 106 5.80 -16.10 -6.87
C GLN A 106 5.70 -17.61 -6.61
N VAL A 107 6.80 -18.29 -6.28
CA VAL A 107 6.88 -19.77 -6.26
C VAL A 107 7.13 -20.36 -4.87
N GLY A 108 6.97 -19.57 -3.81
CA GLY A 108 7.25 -19.97 -2.43
C GLY A 108 6.02 -20.13 -1.54
N LYS A 109 6.20 -20.85 -0.43
CA LYS A 109 5.29 -20.79 0.71
C LYS A 109 5.53 -19.49 1.48
N LEU A 110 4.52 -18.63 1.54
CA LEU A 110 4.53 -17.40 2.32
C LEU A 110 3.89 -17.59 3.70
N CYS A 111 4.21 -16.69 4.62
CA CYS A 111 3.58 -16.55 5.93
C CYS A 111 2.82 -15.23 6.00
N PHE A 112 1.55 -15.28 6.39
CA PHE A 112 0.66 -14.12 6.50
C PHE A 112 0.25 -13.91 7.95
N GLY A 113 0.60 -12.76 8.53
CA GLY A 113 0.05 -12.29 9.80
C GLY A 113 -1.35 -11.69 9.59
N VAL A 114 -2.30 -12.04 10.45
CA VAL A 114 -3.68 -11.56 10.38
C VAL A 114 -4.05 -10.85 11.67
N ILE A 115 -4.41 -9.57 11.56
CA ILE A 115 -4.95 -8.78 12.66
C ILE A 115 -6.47 -8.79 12.55
N ARG A 116 -7.15 -9.22 13.62
CA ARG A 116 -8.63 -9.24 13.71
C ARG A 116 -9.20 -8.04 14.43
N PHE A 117 -8.42 -7.55 15.37
CA PHE A 117 -8.72 -6.41 16.21
C PHE A 117 -7.39 -5.83 16.65
N ASP A 118 -7.23 -4.52 16.49
CA ASP A 118 -5.99 -3.80 16.80
C ASP A 118 -6.03 -3.17 18.21
N GLY A 119 -7.05 -3.47 19.01
CA GLY A 119 -7.29 -2.85 20.31
C GLY A 119 -8.08 -1.54 20.25
N LEU A 120 -8.29 -0.96 19.07
CA LEU A 120 -8.88 0.37 18.89
C LEU A 120 -10.17 0.34 18.06
N VAL A 121 -10.20 -0.40 16.95
CA VAL A 121 -11.30 -0.38 15.97
C VAL A 121 -11.77 -1.79 15.67
N HIS A 122 -13.06 -2.04 15.86
CA HIS A 122 -13.69 -3.28 15.43
C HIS A 122 -13.95 -3.30 13.93
N LEU A 123 -13.73 -4.45 13.30
CA LEU A 123 -14.10 -4.69 11.91
C LEU A 123 -15.61 -4.75 11.76
N SER A 124 -16.13 -4.17 10.68
CA SER A 124 -17.53 -4.39 10.30
C SER A 124 -17.74 -5.84 9.84
N PRO A 125 -18.97 -6.40 9.98
CA PRO A 125 -19.23 -7.79 9.60
C PRO A 125 -18.84 -8.14 8.15
N PRO A 126 -19.04 -7.26 7.13
CA PRO A 126 -18.58 -7.53 5.77
C PRO A 126 -17.06 -7.62 5.64
N VAL A 127 -16.32 -6.77 6.36
CA VAL A 127 -14.84 -6.77 6.32
C VAL A 127 -14.30 -8.01 7.03
N GLN A 128 -14.86 -8.37 8.19
CA GLN A 128 -14.48 -9.58 8.90
C GLN A 128 -14.69 -10.83 8.03
N ARG A 129 -15.82 -10.91 7.31
CA ARG A 129 -16.08 -11.98 6.35
C ARG A 129 -15.04 -12.00 5.22
N ALA A 130 -14.71 -10.84 4.65
CA ALA A 130 -13.72 -10.76 3.57
C ALA A 130 -12.34 -11.27 4.01
N ILE A 131 -11.89 -10.92 5.21
CA ILE A 131 -10.62 -11.43 5.77
C ILE A 131 -10.71 -12.93 5.99
N ASN A 132 -11.81 -13.46 6.53
CA ASN A 132 -11.99 -14.91 6.72
C ASN A 132 -11.92 -15.69 5.40
N VAL A 133 -12.54 -15.15 4.34
CA VAL A 133 -12.44 -15.73 2.99
C VAL A 133 -11.01 -15.72 2.49
N ALA A 134 -10.29 -14.60 2.61
CA ALA A 134 -8.89 -14.49 2.19
C ALA A 134 -8.01 -15.50 2.94
N VAL A 135 -8.16 -15.61 4.26
CA VAL A 135 -7.43 -16.58 5.10
C VAL A 135 -7.70 -18.02 4.68
N ALA A 136 -8.96 -18.37 4.41
CA ALA A 136 -9.31 -19.71 3.96
C ALA A 136 -8.67 -20.03 2.60
N VAL A 137 -8.67 -19.09 1.66
CA VAL A 137 -8.03 -19.23 0.34
C VAL A 137 -6.51 -19.38 0.48
N LEU A 138 -5.86 -18.56 1.30
CA LEU A 138 -4.41 -18.61 1.54
C LEU A 138 -3.98 -19.95 2.16
N ARG A 139 -4.70 -20.43 3.19
CA ARG A 139 -4.44 -21.74 3.79
C ARG A 139 -4.65 -22.87 2.79
N LYS A 140 -5.72 -22.81 1.99
CA LYS A 140 -6.00 -23.81 0.94
C LYS A 140 -4.90 -23.84 -0.13
N ALA A 141 -4.28 -22.69 -0.43
CA ALA A 141 -3.14 -22.58 -1.33
C ALA A 141 -1.81 -23.08 -0.71
N GLY A 142 -1.81 -23.54 0.54
CA GLY A 142 -0.63 -24.09 1.23
C GLY A 142 0.22 -23.05 1.97
N HIS A 143 -0.24 -21.80 2.06
CA HIS A 143 0.44 -20.75 2.82
C HIS A 143 0.22 -20.89 4.32
N GLU A 144 1.16 -20.35 5.09
CA GLU A 144 1.02 -20.23 6.53
C GLU A 144 0.26 -18.96 6.89
N VAL A 145 -0.65 -19.07 7.86
CA VAL A 145 -1.44 -17.93 8.34
C VAL A 145 -1.46 -17.94 9.86
N VAL A 146 -0.87 -16.90 10.44
CA VAL A 146 -0.70 -16.70 11.88
C VAL A 146 -1.61 -15.56 12.32
N GLU A 147 -2.38 -15.75 13.38
CA GLU A 147 -3.10 -14.64 14.02
C GLU A 147 -2.07 -13.78 14.76
N TRP A 148 -2.02 -12.50 14.43
CA TRP A 148 -1.00 -11.57 14.91
C TRP A 148 -1.48 -10.87 16.17
N ASP A 149 -0.68 -10.97 17.24
CA ASP A 149 -0.93 -10.23 18.48
C ASP A 149 -0.49 -8.77 18.30
N THR A 150 -1.39 -7.84 18.62
CA THR A 150 -1.16 -6.39 18.51
C THR A 150 -1.03 -5.72 19.88
N SER A 151 -0.77 -6.49 20.93
CA SER A 151 -0.68 -5.98 22.31
C SER A 151 0.39 -4.88 22.48
N ASP A 152 1.47 -4.95 21.71
CA ASP A 152 2.58 -3.98 21.66
C ASP A 152 2.25 -2.71 20.84
N HIS A 153 1.27 -2.76 19.94
CA HIS A 153 0.93 -1.61 19.08
C HIS A 153 0.46 -0.38 19.88
N LEU A 154 -0.14 -0.58 21.06
CA LEU A 154 -0.59 0.52 21.91
C LEU A 154 0.57 1.34 22.47
N GLU A 155 1.69 0.69 22.81
CA GLU A 155 2.90 1.38 23.28
C GLU A 155 3.45 2.30 22.19
N VAL A 156 3.58 1.78 20.97
CA VAL A 156 4.01 2.54 19.80
C VAL A 156 3.06 3.71 19.50
N ASN A 157 1.75 3.47 19.51
CA ASN A 157 0.76 4.53 19.29
C ASN A 157 0.84 5.64 20.34
N ASN A 158 1.12 5.29 21.60
CA ASN A 158 1.28 6.28 22.65
C ASN A 158 2.52 7.14 22.42
N GLU A 159 3.66 6.58 22.01
CA GLU A 159 4.85 7.37 21.68
C GLU A 159 4.59 8.41 20.59
N PHE A 160 3.79 8.07 19.56
CA PHE A 160 3.41 9.02 18.50
C PHE A 160 2.44 10.10 18.95
N ASN A 161 1.65 9.88 20.00
CA ASN A 161 0.68 10.85 20.53
C ASN A 161 1.28 11.86 21.54
N VAL A 162 2.55 11.68 21.94
CA VAL A 162 3.25 12.61 22.85
C VAL A 162 4.03 13.70 22.07
N LEU A 163 4.03 13.65 20.73
CA LEU A 163 4.58 14.67 19.83
C LEU A 163 3.49 15.60 19.28
#